data_AF-A0A5K1CNA2-F1
#
_entry.id   AF-A0A5K1CNA2-F1
#
_cell.length_a   1.000
_cell.length_b   1.000
_cell.length_c   1.000
_cell.angle_alpha   90.00
_cell.angle_beta   90.00
_cell.angle_gamma   90.00
#
_symmetry.space_group_name_H-M   'P 1'
#
loop_
_entity.id
_entity.type
_entity.pdbx_description
1 polymer ?
#
loop_
_entity_poly.entity_id
_entity_poly.type
_entity_poly.pdbx_seq_one_letter_code
_entity_poly.pdbx_strand_id
1 'polypeptide(L)' 'AEVNIKPWEPLVKELRAGNRRRKWKERERSAYWRGNPYVSGTREDLLKCNLSESHDWNARLYIQ' A
#
# COMPACT_ATOMS: atom_id res chain seq x y z
N ALA A 1 -6.39 -10.12 10.20
CA ALA A 1 -5.11 -9.73 10.82
C ALA A 1 -4.02 -9.71 9.76
N GLU A 2 -3.00 -8.86 9.89
CA GLU A 2 -1.80 -8.94 9.07
C GLU A 2 -0.92 -10.06 9.61
N VAL A 3 -0.59 -11.03 8.77
CA VAL A 3 0.13 -12.24 9.13
C VAL A 3 1.47 -12.28 8.38
N ASN A 4 2.46 -13.00 8.93
CA ASN A 4 3.79 -13.21 8.32
C ASN A 4 4.69 -11.96 8.22
N ILE A 5 4.58 -11.03 9.17
CA ILE A 5 5.48 -9.87 9.26
C ILE A 5 6.85 -10.34 9.79
N LYS A 6 7.93 -10.01 9.07
CA LYS A 6 9.32 -10.29 9.51
C LYS A 6 9.65 -9.56 10.83
N PRO A 7 10.62 -10.05 11.62
CA PRO A 7 11.15 -9.30 12.76
C PRO A 7 11.61 -7.89 12.37
N TRP A 8 11.49 -6.94 13.30
CA TRP A 8 11.73 -5.52 13.02
C TRP A 8 13.16 -5.21 12.56
N GLU A 9 14.16 -5.80 13.21
CA GLU A 9 15.58 -5.53 12.94
C GLU A 9 16.05 -5.86 11.52
N PRO A 10 15.73 -7.04 10.93
CA PRO A 10 16.02 -7.28 9.52
C PRO A 10 15.12 -6.43 8.60
N LEU A 11 13.84 -6.25 8.95
CA LEU A 11 12.89 -5.49 8.13
C LEU A 11 13.31 -4.03 7.95
N VAL A 12 13.75 -3.36 9.01
CA VAL A 12 14.17 -1.94 8.93
C VAL A 12 15.39 -1.76 8.02
N LYS A 13 16.31 -2.74 7.96
CA LYS A 13 17.46 -2.71 7.05
C LYS A 13 17.00 -2.82 5.60
N GLU A 14 16.08 -3.74 5.31
CA GLU A 14 15.47 -3.91 3.98
C GLU A 14 14.70 -2.65 3.56
N LEU A 15 13.89 -2.07 4.44
CA LEU A 15 13.14 -0.84 4.19
C LEU A 15 14.06 0.34 3.88
N ARG A 16 15.14 0.52 4.65
CA ARG A 16 16.14 1.57 4.38
C ARG A 16 16.83 1.37 3.04
N ALA A 17 17.16 0.13 2.67
CA ALA A 17 17.74 -0.19 1.37
C ALA A 17 16.76 0.12 0.23
N GLY A 18 15.48 -0.26 0.38
CA GLY A 18 14.42 0.06 -0.59
C GLY A 18 14.21 1.57 -0.73
N ASN A 19 14.19 2.31 0.38
CA ASN A 19 14.01 3.76 0.41
C ASN A 19 15.11 4.52 -0.36
N ARG A 20 16.34 3.98 -0.40
CA ARG A 20 17.46 4.54 -1.16
C ARG A 20 17.41 4.26 -2.66
N ARG A 21 16.60 3.30 -3.13
CA ARG A 21 16.52 2.94 -4.55
C ARG A 21 15.86 4.02 -5.42
N ARG A 22 14.96 4.82 -4.85
CA ARG A 22 14.26 5.92 -5.55
C ARG A 22 14.17 7.14 -4.66
N LYS A 23 14.56 8.29 -5.19
CA LYS A 23 14.41 9.58 -4.51
C LYS A 23 12.93 9.91 -4.38
N TRP A 24 12.59 10.73 -3.40
CA TRP A 24 11.20 11.14 -3.15
C TRP A 24 10.49 11.67 -4.42
N LYS A 25 11.16 12.55 -5.17
CA LYS A 25 10.61 13.16 -6.40
C LYS A 25 10.38 12.17 -7.56
N GLU A 26 11.00 10.99 -7.51
CA GLU A 26 10.93 9.94 -8.54
C GLU A 26 9.89 8.86 -8.20
N ARG A 27 9.18 9.01 -7.07
CA ARG A 27 8.12 8.07 -6.67
C ARG A 27 6.88 8.31 -7.51
N GLU A 28 6.15 7.22 -7.73
CA GLU A 28 4.84 7.27 -8.36
C GLU A 28 3.93 8.21 -7.55
N ARG A 29 3.18 9.07 -8.25
CA ARG A 29 2.28 10.03 -7.59
C ARG A 29 0.95 9.41 -7.16
N SER A 30 0.73 8.14 -7.52
CA SER A 30 -0.46 7.41 -7.11
C SER A 30 -0.34 6.92 -5.66
N ALA A 31 -1.45 6.98 -4.94
CA ALA A 31 -1.58 6.31 -3.66
C ALA A 31 -1.50 4.79 -3.88
N TYR A 32 -0.91 4.05 -2.94
CA TYR A 32 -0.79 2.60 -3.00
C TYR A 32 -1.21 1.98 -1.67
N TRP A 33 -2.05 0.94 -1.73
CA TRP A 33 -2.38 0.13 -0.57
C TRP A 33 -2.57 -1.34 -0.97
N ARG A 34 -2.09 -2.26 -0.14
CA ARG A 34 -2.31 -3.69 -0.27
C ARG A 34 -2.56 -4.30 1.10
N GLY A 35 -3.66 -5.03 1.26
CA GLY A 35 -3.97 -5.64 2.55
C GLY A 35 -5.30 -6.40 2.57
N ASN A 36 -5.60 -7.01 3.71
CA ASN A 36 -6.89 -7.66 3.94
C ASN A 36 -7.94 -6.60 4.34
N PRO A 37 -8.99 -6.37 3.52
CA PRO A 37 -10.02 -5.36 3.78
C PRO A 37 -11.00 -5.78 4.88
N TYR A 38 -11.20 -7.08 5.09
CA TYR A 38 -12.22 -7.65 5.98
C TYR A 38 -11.88 -7.54 7.48
N VAL A 39 -10.77 -6.87 7.81
CA VAL A 39 -10.34 -6.64 9.20
C VAL A 39 -11.07 -5.46 9.84
N SER A 40 -11.52 -4.48 9.05
CA SER A 40 -12.21 -3.28 9.54
C SER A 40 -13.04 -2.66 8.42
N GLY A 41 -14.24 -2.16 8.75
CA GLY A 41 -15.10 -1.45 7.81
C GLY A 41 -14.40 -0.27 7.13
N THR A 42 -13.48 0.42 7.82
CA THR A 42 -12.69 1.52 7.22
C THR A 42 -11.76 1.07 6.09
N ARG A 43 -11.28 -0.18 6.10
CA ARG A 43 -10.45 -0.74 5.01
C ARG A 43 -11.33 -1.19 3.83
N GLU A 44 -12.54 -1.63 4.11
CA GLU A 44 -13.55 -1.91 3.08
C GLU A 44 -13.98 -0.62 2.38
N ASP A 45 -14.18 0.47 3.13
CA ASP A 45 -14.47 1.79 2.58
C ASP A 45 -13.34 2.30 1.67
N LEU A 46 -12.08 2.01 1.99
CA LEU A 46 -10.93 2.37 1.14
C LEU A 46 -11.06 1.76 -0.26
N LEU A 47 -11.60 0.54 -0.39
CA LEU A 47 -11.78 -0.12 -1.69
C LEU A 47 -12.79 0.60 -2.58
N LYS A 48 -13.68 1.42 -2.01
CA LYS A 48 -14.61 2.27 -2.78
C LYS A 48 -13.89 3.36 -3.56
N CYS A 49 -12.61 3.63 -3.29
CA CYS A 49 -11.79 4.54 -4.10
C CYS A 49 -11.28 3.91 -5.40
N ASN A 50 -11.48 2.61 -5.61
CA ASN A 50 -11.14 1.89 -6.83
C ASN A 50 -12.35 1.83 -7.81
N LEU A 51 -12.98 2.98 -8.08
CA LEU A 51 -14.17 3.06 -8.95
C LEU A 51 -13.82 3.02 -10.45
N SER A 52 -14.83 2.66 -11.25
CA SER A 52 -14.68 2.20 -12.64
C SER A 52 -14.17 3.25 -13.64
N GLU A 53 -13.93 2.79 -14.87
CA GLU A 53 -13.45 3.42 -16.12
C GLU A 53 -13.72 4.92 -16.35
N SER A 54 -14.70 5.52 -15.65
CA SER A 54 -15.05 6.94 -15.74
C SER A 54 -14.20 7.87 -14.86
N HIS A 55 -13.56 7.37 -13.79
CA HIS A 55 -12.83 8.23 -12.86
C HIS A 55 -11.63 7.52 -12.19
N ASP A 56 -10.40 7.96 -12.51
CA ASP A 56 -9.17 7.48 -11.86
C ASP A 56 -8.80 8.39 -10.68
N TRP A 57 -8.93 7.87 -9.45
CA TRP A 57 -8.53 8.54 -8.20
C TRP A 57 -7.01 8.55 -7.99
N ASN A 58 -6.22 8.05 -8.93
CA ASN A 58 -4.79 7.77 -8.78
C ASN A 58 -4.51 6.93 -7.54
N ALA A 59 -5.36 5.94 -7.24
CA ALA A 59 -5.20 5.02 -6.13
C ALA A 59 -5.04 3.59 -6.66
N ARG A 60 -3.98 2.91 -6.24
CA ARG A 60 -3.67 1.52 -6.60
C ARG A 60 -3.93 0.66 -5.37
N LEU A 61 -5.11 0.04 -5.32
CA LEU A 61 -5.60 -0.72 -4.16
C LEU A 61 -5.67 -2.21 -4.51
N TYR A 62 -5.09 -3.06 -3.67
CA TYR A 62 -5.05 -4.51 -3.89
C TYR A 62 -5.44 -5.29 -2.63
N ILE A 63 -6.27 -6.32 -2.80
CA ILE A 63 -6.59 -7.24 -1.71
C ILE A 63 -5.42 -8.22 -1.54
N GLN A 64 -4.98 -8.42 -0.29
CA GLN A 64 -3.92 -9.37 0.09
C GLN A 64 -4.50 -10.71 0.51
#